data_AF-A0A1J6XDT9-F1
#
_entry.id   AF-A0A1J6XDT9-F1
#
_cell.length_a   1.000
_cell.length_b   1.000
_cell.length_c   1.000
_cell.angle_alpha   90.00
_cell.angle_beta   90.00
_cell.angle_gamma   90.00
#
_symmetry.space_group_name_H-M   'P 1'
#
loop_
_entity.id
_entity.type
_entity.pdbx_description
1 polymer ?
#
loop_
_entity_poly.entity_id
_entity_poly.type
_entity_poly.pdbx_seq_one_letter_code
_entity_poly.pdbx_strand_id
1 'polypeptide(L)'
;MTAIDDALIQVDSWPVDNAAVAVIGADGDVVGSRGDLDRVYRLASVTKPLTAYAALVAVEEGVFDLDDPAGPPGSTVRHLLAHTSGLDFSEDRVRAEPGTRRIYSNRGFDVLAQTLEERAEIPFATYFHEAVFAPLGICLLYTSDAADEL
;
A
#
# COMPACT_ATOMS: atom_id res chain seq x y z
N MET A 1 -5.67 1.79 34.76
CA MET A 1 -5.97 2.13 33.36
C MET A 1 -4.94 3.13 32.92
N THR A 2 -4.16 2.76 31.91
CA THR A 2 -3.22 3.65 31.22
C THR A 2 -3.99 4.55 30.25
N ALA A 3 -3.40 5.64 29.78
CA ALA A 3 -4.02 6.48 28.74
C ALA A 3 -4.31 5.69 27.44
N ILE A 4 -3.56 4.61 27.18
CA ILE A 4 -3.79 3.69 26.06
C ILE A 4 -5.07 2.89 26.29
N ASP A 5 -5.27 2.35 27.49
CA ASP A 5 -6.49 1.59 27.84
C ASP A 5 -7.75 2.47 27.69
N ASP A 6 -7.69 3.72 28.14
CA ASP A 6 -8.80 4.68 28.06
C ASP A 6 -9.19 4.97 26.61
N ALA A 7 -8.20 5.11 25.72
CA ALA A 7 -8.43 5.31 24.29
C ALA A 7 -9.02 4.06 23.62
N LEU A 8 -8.52 2.88 23.96
CA LEU A 8 -8.94 1.61 23.35
C LEU A 8 -10.38 1.23 23.71
N ILE A 9 -10.88 1.57 24.91
CA ILE A 9 -12.27 1.31 25.30
C ILE A 9 -13.27 2.02 24.37
N GLN A 10 -12.89 3.15 23.76
CA GLN A 10 -13.79 3.89 22.87
C GLN A 10 -14.21 3.07 21.64
N VAL A 11 -13.38 2.10 21.22
CA VAL A 11 -13.65 1.21 20.08
C VAL A 11 -14.96 0.43 20.27
N ASP A 12 -15.29 0.03 21.50
CA ASP A 12 -16.52 -0.74 21.79
C ASP A 12 -17.81 0.05 21.49
N SER A 13 -17.70 1.38 21.42
CA SER A 13 -18.84 2.28 21.20
C SER A 13 -19.01 2.70 19.74
N TRP A 14 -18.11 2.26 18.85
CA TRP A 14 -18.17 2.64 17.44
C TRP A 14 -19.35 1.97 16.74
N PRO A 15 -20.07 2.68 15.86
CA PRO A 15 -21.25 2.15 15.17
C PRO A 15 -20.84 1.29 13.95
N VAL A 16 -20.09 0.22 14.18
CA VAL A 16 -19.63 -0.73 13.17
C VAL A 16 -19.76 -2.16 13.69
N ASP A 17 -19.96 -3.14 12.78
CA ASP A 17 -20.15 -4.54 13.19
C ASP A 17 -18.89 -5.14 13.83
N ASN A 18 -17.70 -4.76 13.35
CA ASN A 18 -16.43 -5.29 13.81
C ASN A 18 -15.33 -4.22 13.72
N ALA A 19 -14.53 -4.09 14.76
CA ALA A 19 -13.34 -3.25 14.78
C ALA A 19 -12.20 -3.97 15.53
N ALA A 20 -10.98 -3.80 15.03
CA ALA A 20 -9.75 -4.29 15.63
C ALA A 20 -8.73 -3.15 15.62
N VAL A 21 -8.14 -2.86 16.78
CA VAL A 21 -7.16 -1.79 16.97
C VAL A 21 -5.97 -2.34 17.74
N ALA A 22 -4.76 -2.02 17.28
CA ALA A 22 -3.52 -2.28 17.99
C ALA A 22 -2.69 -1.00 18.05
N VAL A 23 -2.01 -0.78 19.17
CA VAL A 23 -1.02 0.29 19.37
C VAL A 23 0.35 -0.35 19.35
N ILE A 24 1.18 0.07 18.41
CA ILE A 24 2.55 -0.43 18.23
C ILE A 24 3.53 0.57 18.87
N GLY A 25 4.37 0.08 19.79
CA GLY A 25 5.44 0.82 20.42
C GLY A 25 6.57 1.14 19.45
N ALA A 26 7.48 2.04 19.84
CA ALA A 26 8.63 2.42 19.02
C ALA A 26 9.64 1.26 18.82
N ASP A 27 9.60 0.28 19.71
CA ASP A 27 10.33 -0.98 19.67
C ASP A 27 9.65 -2.05 18.81
N GLY A 28 8.43 -1.80 18.33
CA GLY A 28 7.64 -2.73 17.53
C GLY A 28 6.69 -3.61 18.36
N ASP A 29 6.70 -3.51 19.68
CA ASP A 29 5.84 -4.31 20.54
C ASP A 29 4.39 -3.81 20.53
N VAL A 30 3.43 -4.73 20.64
CA VAL A 30 2.02 -4.36 20.84
C VAL A 30 1.84 -3.92 22.30
N VAL A 31 1.67 -2.61 22.51
CA VAL A 31 1.53 -2.01 23.85
C VAL A 31 0.07 -1.86 24.29
N GLY A 32 -0.87 -2.20 23.41
CA GLY A 32 -2.31 -2.27 23.71
C GLY A 32 -3.11 -2.69 22.49
N SER A 33 -4.23 -3.38 22.71
CA SER A 33 -5.14 -3.79 21.64
C SER A 33 -6.59 -3.91 22.09
N ARG A 34 -7.51 -3.88 21.12
CA ARG A 34 -8.94 -4.07 21.32
C ARG A 34 -9.59 -4.67 20.08
N GLY A 35 -10.50 -5.62 20.25
CA GLY A 35 -11.16 -6.34 19.16
C GLY A 35 -10.45 -7.63 18.74
N ASP A 36 -10.97 -8.28 17.70
CA ASP A 36 -10.41 -9.53 17.16
C ASP A 36 -9.27 -9.22 16.18
N LEU A 37 -8.03 -9.40 16.64
CA LEU A 37 -6.83 -9.14 15.84
C LEU A 37 -6.57 -10.18 14.74
N ASP A 38 -7.19 -11.36 14.83
CA ASP A 38 -7.04 -12.43 13.85
C ASP A 38 -8.06 -12.32 12.70
N ARG A 39 -9.02 -11.40 12.82
CA ARG A 39 -10.02 -11.15 11.78
C ARG A 39 -9.36 -10.56 10.54
N VAL A 40 -9.60 -11.19 9.39
CA VAL A 40 -9.13 -10.70 8.09
C VAL A 40 -10.02 -9.56 7.60
N TYR A 41 -9.40 -8.46 7.15
CA TYR A 41 -10.07 -7.30 6.58
C TYR A 41 -9.57 -7.04 5.15
N ARG A 42 -10.46 -6.56 4.27
CA ARG A 42 -10.06 -5.98 2.99
C ARG A 42 -9.45 -4.60 3.23
N LEU A 43 -8.16 -4.45 2.94
CA LEU A 43 -7.39 -3.24 3.26
C LEU A 43 -7.71 -2.04 2.36
N ALA A 44 -8.34 -2.25 1.21
CA ALA A 44 -8.61 -1.20 0.23
C ALA A 44 -7.33 -0.36 -0.04
N SER A 45 -7.40 0.97 0.14
CA SER A 45 -6.24 1.83 -0.11
C SER A 45 -5.11 1.75 0.94
N VAL A 46 -5.31 1.03 2.06
CA VAL A 46 -4.22 0.70 3.01
C VAL A 46 -3.20 -0.26 2.37
N THR A 47 -3.51 -0.84 1.22
CA THR A 47 -2.54 -1.57 0.39
C THR A 47 -1.43 -0.68 -0.16
N LYS A 48 -1.66 0.63 -0.37
CA LYS A 48 -0.68 1.53 -1.02
C LYS A 48 0.64 1.66 -0.25
N PRO A 49 0.68 1.87 1.08
CA PRO A 49 1.92 1.81 1.84
C PRO A 49 2.73 0.52 1.62
N LEU A 50 2.07 -0.63 1.53
CA LEU A 50 2.73 -1.91 1.29
C LEU A 50 3.31 -1.99 -0.13
N THR A 51 2.52 -1.61 -1.14
CA THR A 51 2.99 -1.55 -2.55
C THR A 51 4.14 -0.55 -2.72
N ALA A 52 4.06 0.60 -2.04
CA ALA A 52 5.13 1.59 -2.03
C ALA A 52 6.40 1.02 -1.39
N TYR A 53 6.28 0.27 -0.30
CA TYR A 53 7.43 -0.39 0.33
C TYR A 53 8.07 -1.43 -0.60
N ALA A 54 7.29 -2.26 -1.28
CA ALA A 54 7.82 -3.19 -2.30
C ALA A 54 8.55 -2.45 -3.43
N ALA A 55 8.01 -1.33 -3.91
CA ALA A 55 8.69 -0.50 -4.91
C ALA A 55 9.99 0.13 -4.39
N LEU A 56 10.06 0.50 -3.12
CA LEU A 56 11.30 1.02 -2.52
C LEU A 56 12.35 -0.08 -2.34
N VAL A 57 11.94 -1.31 -1.99
CA VAL A 57 12.86 -2.47 -2.03
C VAL A 57 13.39 -2.68 -3.44
N ALA A 58 12.54 -2.56 -4.47
CA ALA A 58 12.97 -2.67 -5.87
C ALA A 58 14.00 -1.61 -6.28
N VAL A 59 13.89 -0.40 -5.71
CA VAL A 59 14.93 0.64 -5.87
C VAL A 59 16.23 0.21 -5.21
N GLU A 60 16.19 -0.30 -3.98
CA GLU A 60 17.39 -0.77 -3.27
C GLU A 60 18.07 -1.96 -3.97
N GLU A 61 17.28 -2.84 -4.59
CA GLU A 61 17.78 -3.98 -5.38
C GLU A 61 18.30 -3.58 -6.78
N GLY A 62 18.08 -2.33 -7.21
CA GLY A 62 18.51 -1.82 -8.51
C GLY A 62 17.63 -2.27 -9.69
N VAL A 63 16.39 -2.67 -9.43
CA VAL A 63 15.40 -3.03 -10.48
C VAL A 63 15.03 -1.80 -11.32
N PHE A 64 14.88 -0.64 -10.67
CA PHE A 64 14.72 0.67 -11.30
C PHE A 64 15.14 1.78 -10.34
N ASP A 65 15.42 2.98 -10.85
CA ASP A 65 15.63 4.18 -10.04
C ASP A 65 14.32 4.98 -9.84
N LEU A 66 14.26 5.80 -8.79
CA LEU A 66 13.10 6.69 -8.56
C LEU A 66 12.84 7.67 -9.72
N ASP A 67 13.88 8.02 -10.46
CA ASP A 67 13.81 8.96 -11.58
C ASP A 67 13.70 8.25 -12.94
N ASP A 68 13.61 6.92 -12.95
CA ASP A 68 13.35 6.16 -14.18
C ASP A 68 11.97 6.49 -14.75
N PRO A 69 11.85 6.62 -16.08
CA PRO A 69 10.57 6.85 -16.74
C PRO A 69 9.55 5.76 -16.42
N ALA A 70 8.36 6.17 -15.98
CA ALA A 70 7.23 5.27 -15.70
C ALA A 70 5.90 6.01 -15.80
N GLY A 71 4.92 5.41 -16.47
CA GLY A 71 3.60 6.01 -16.73
C GLY A 71 3.58 7.00 -17.91
N PRO A 72 2.77 8.07 -17.85
CA PRO A 72 2.66 9.04 -18.94
C PRO A 72 4.01 9.68 -19.34
N PRO A 73 4.14 10.21 -20.57
CA PRO A 73 5.36 10.92 -20.98
C PRO A 73 5.77 12.00 -19.98
N GLY A 74 7.02 11.93 -19.50
CA GLY A 74 7.58 12.84 -18.49
C GLY A 74 7.35 12.43 -17.03
N SER A 75 6.58 11.38 -16.76
CA SER A 75 6.41 10.79 -15.43
C SER A 75 7.52 9.80 -15.11
N THR A 76 7.76 9.59 -13.82
CA THR A 76 8.76 8.65 -13.28
C THR A 76 8.16 7.81 -12.16
N VAL A 77 8.89 6.81 -11.68
CA VAL A 77 8.53 6.00 -10.50
C VAL A 77 8.20 6.90 -9.29
N ARG A 78 9.02 7.92 -9.03
CA ARG A 78 8.79 8.94 -7.98
C ARG A 78 7.44 9.63 -8.15
N HIS A 79 7.05 9.97 -9.38
CA HIS A 79 5.77 10.60 -9.64
C HIS A 79 4.59 9.68 -9.37
N LEU A 80 4.70 8.38 -9.69
CA LEU A 80 3.67 7.39 -9.39
C LEU A 80 3.48 7.24 -7.87
N LEU A 81 4.59 7.05 -7.14
CA LEU A 81 4.60 6.96 -5.67
C LEU A 81 4.02 8.20 -4.98
N ALA A 82 4.34 9.39 -5.50
CA ALA A 82 3.96 10.65 -4.88
C ALA A 82 2.59 11.21 -5.34
N HIS A 83 1.84 10.44 -6.14
CA HIS A 83 0.57 10.87 -6.73
C HIS A 83 0.71 12.15 -7.57
N THR A 84 1.78 12.27 -8.35
CA THR A 84 2.09 13.43 -9.18
C THR A 84 2.39 13.05 -10.64
N SER A 85 2.01 11.86 -11.10
CA SER A 85 2.16 11.44 -12.50
C SER A 85 1.18 12.13 -13.46
N GLY A 86 0.15 12.79 -12.91
CA GLY A 86 -0.93 13.40 -13.69
C GLY A 86 -2.01 12.43 -14.14
N LEU A 87 -1.93 11.14 -13.79
CA LEU A 87 -2.98 10.16 -14.06
C LEU A 87 -4.27 10.47 -13.29
N ASP A 88 -5.40 10.12 -13.90
CA ASP A 88 -6.72 10.12 -13.27
C ASP A 88 -6.77 9.16 -12.08
N PHE A 89 -7.83 9.24 -11.27
CA PHE A 89 -8.04 8.37 -10.13
C PHE A 89 -8.00 6.88 -10.52
N SER A 90 -8.70 6.48 -11.58
CA SER A 90 -8.86 5.07 -11.97
C SER A 90 -8.77 4.79 -13.47
N GLU A 91 -8.72 5.82 -14.31
CA GLU A 91 -8.68 5.68 -15.76
C GLU A 91 -7.26 5.92 -16.31
N ASP A 92 -6.95 5.35 -17.48
CA ASP A 92 -5.76 5.66 -18.29
C ASP A 92 -5.82 7.05 -18.95
N ARG A 93 -6.30 8.06 -18.23
CA ARG A 93 -6.44 9.43 -18.70
C ARG A 93 -5.44 10.33 -17.97
N VAL A 94 -4.67 11.10 -18.74
CA VAL A 94 -3.78 12.14 -18.19
C VAL A 94 -4.59 13.41 -17.97
N ARG A 95 -4.59 13.91 -16.74
CA ARG A 95 -5.34 15.09 -16.26
C ARG A 95 -4.49 16.33 -16.09
N ALA A 96 -3.19 16.15 -15.91
CA ALA A 96 -2.22 17.20 -15.72
C ALA A 96 -0.85 16.74 -16.20
N GLU A 97 0.03 17.69 -16.48
CA GLU A 97 1.44 17.38 -16.73
C GLU A 97 2.07 16.78 -15.45
N PRO A 98 2.94 15.76 -15.56
CA PRO A 98 3.65 15.20 -14.42
C PRO A 98 4.35 16.28 -13.58
N GLY A 99 4.29 16.15 -12.25
CA GLY A 99 4.89 17.07 -11.29
C GLY A 99 4.10 18.37 -11.05
N THR A 100 3.11 18.70 -11.87
CA THR A 100 2.39 19.99 -11.76
C THR A 100 1.22 19.98 -10.79
N ARG A 101 0.63 18.81 -10.51
CA ARG A 101 -0.47 18.63 -9.57
C ARG A 101 -0.35 17.32 -8.81
N ARG A 102 -0.83 17.30 -7.58
CA ARG A 102 -1.04 16.07 -6.81
C ARG A 102 -2.47 15.57 -6.99
N ILE A 103 -2.61 14.40 -7.63
CA ILE A 103 -3.87 13.73 -7.93
C ILE A 103 -3.76 12.32 -7.35
N TYR A 104 -4.52 12.05 -6.30
CA TYR A 104 -4.60 10.70 -5.74
C TYR A 104 -5.11 9.74 -6.81
N SER A 105 -4.36 8.66 -7.06
CA SER A 105 -4.57 7.80 -8.21
C SER A 105 -4.34 6.34 -7.84
N ASN A 106 -5.40 5.53 -7.93
CA ASN A 106 -5.29 4.07 -7.97
C ASN A 106 -4.56 3.65 -9.25
N ARG A 107 -4.90 4.25 -10.38
CA ARG A 107 -4.27 3.92 -11.66
C ARG A 107 -2.76 4.13 -11.64
N GLY A 108 -2.27 5.15 -10.95
CA GLY A 108 -0.84 5.38 -10.74
C GLY A 108 -0.15 4.25 -9.97
N PHE A 109 -0.84 3.63 -9.01
CA PHE A 109 -0.33 2.46 -8.29
C PHE A 109 -0.40 1.19 -9.15
N ASP A 110 -1.42 1.04 -9.98
CA ASP A 110 -1.49 -0.07 -10.94
C ASP A 110 -0.33 0.01 -11.95
N VAL A 111 -0.05 1.21 -12.48
CA VAL A 111 1.10 1.44 -13.38
C VAL A 111 2.43 1.21 -12.67
N LEU A 112 2.54 1.56 -11.38
CA LEU A 112 3.73 1.28 -10.58
C LEU A 112 3.96 -0.24 -10.43
N ALA A 113 2.91 -1.00 -10.11
CA ALA A 113 2.97 -2.45 -10.00
C ALA A 113 3.34 -3.11 -11.34
N GLN A 114 2.72 -2.65 -12.44
CA GLN A 114 3.05 -3.09 -13.81
C GLN A 114 4.51 -2.81 -14.16
N THR A 115 4.99 -1.59 -13.87
CA THR A 115 6.39 -1.21 -14.10
C THR A 115 7.35 -2.11 -13.32
N LEU A 116 7.01 -2.43 -12.07
CA LEU A 116 7.83 -3.32 -11.25
C LEU A 116 7.85 -4.74 -11.82
N GLU A 117 6.69 -5.30 -12.16
CA GLU A 117 6.59 -6.64 -12.74
C GLU A 117 7.40 -6.76 -14.04
N GLU A 118 7.28 -5.76 -14.92
CA GLU A 118 8.01 -5.72 -16.19
C GLU A 118 9.53 -5.63 -15.98
N ARG A 119 9.99 -4.81 -15.03
CA ARG A 119 11.43 -4.58 -14.80
C ARG A 119 12.11 -5.68 -13.99
N ALA A 120 11.38 -6.29 -13.06
CA ALA A 120 11.87 -7.41 -12.27
C ALA A 120 11.79 -8.75 -13.04
N GLU A 121 10.99 -8.83 -14.10
CA GLU A 121 10.62 -10.07 -14.78
C GLU A 121 10.00 -11.12 -13.82
N ILE A 122 9.34 -10.65 -12.75
CA ILE A 122 8.70 -11.45 -11.71
C ILE A 122 7.26 -10.95 -11.56
N PRO A 123 6.24 -11.83 -11.53
CA PRO A 123 4.86 -11.43 -11.27
C PRO A 123 4.75 -10.58 -10.00
N PHE A 124 4.02 -9.46 -10.04
CA PHE A 124 4.00 -8.50 -8.94
C PHE A 124 3.61 -9.14 -7.60
N ALA A 125 2.61 -10.02 -7.59
CA ALA A 125 2.17 -10.72 -6.38
C ALA A 125 3.28 -11.60 -5.76
N THR A 126 4.09 -12.25 -6.60
CA THR A 126 5.25 -13.04 -6.17
C THR A 126 6.34 -12.13 -5.61
N TYR A 127 6.72 -11.09 -6.36
CA TYR A 127 7.72 -10.12 -5.92
C TYR A 127 7.32 -9.48 -4.58
N PHE A 128 6.08 -9.01 -4.48
CA PHE A 128 5.54 -8.38 -3.27
C PHE A 128 5.58 -9.31 -2.06
N HIS A 129 5.21 -10.58 -2.25
CA HIS A 129 5.28 -11.56 -1.17
C HIS A 129 6.72 -11.78 -0.70
N GLU A 130 7.66 -11.96 -1.63
CA GLU A 130 9.07 -12.20 -1.32
C GLU A 130 9.78 -10.98 -0.71
N ALA A 131 9.46 -9.78 -1.19
CA ALA A 131 10.07 -8.53 -0.73
C ALA A 131 9.49 -8.01 0.60
N VAL A 132 8.20 -8.28 0.89
CA VAL A 132 7.49 -7.67 2.02
C VAL A 132 6.93 -8.70 2.99
N PHE A 133 6.09 -9.63 2.53
CA PHE A 133 5.35 -10.51 3.44
C PHE A 133 6.21 -11.59 4.07
N ALA A 134 6.99 -12.32 3.28
CA ALA A 134 7.86 -13.38 3.77
C ALA A 134 8.90 -12.88 4.80
N PRO A 135 9.63 -11.78 4.57
CA PRO A 135 10.59 -11.25 5.54
C PRO A 135 9.96 -10.79 6.85
N LEU A 136 8.70 -10.32 6.81
CA LEU A 136 7.95 -9.85 7.98
C LEU A 136 7.12 -10.96 8.66
N GLY A 137 7.15 -12.20 8.13
CA GLY A 137 6.36 -13.30 8.67
C GLY A 137 4.84 -13.15 8.49
N ILE A 138 4.40 -12.37 7.51
CA ILE A 138 2.98 -12.15 7.21
C ILE A 138 2.45 -13.32 6.37
N CYS A 139 1.52 -14.11 6.91
CA CYS A 139 0.94 -15.28 6.25
C CYS A 139 -0.38 -15.00 5.50
N LEU A 140 -0.61 -13.75 5.08
CA LEU A 140 -1.78 -13.36 4.29
C LEU A 140 -1.49 -13.41 2.80
N LEU A 141 -2.52 -13.66 1.99
CA LEU A 141 -2.42 -13.59 0.54
C LEU A 141 -2.61 -12.14 0.08
N TYR A 142 -1.77 -11.69 -0.84
CA TYR A 142 -2.02 -10.47 -1.61
C TYR A 142 -2.97 -10.80 -2.77
N THR A 143 -4.09 -10.08 -2.87
CA THR A 143 -4.99 -10.16 -4.03
C THR A 143 -5.19 -8.75 -4.59
N SER A 144 -5.10 -8.62 -5.92
CA SER A 144 -5.33 -7.36 -6.63
C SER A 144 -6.81 -7.12 -6.95
N ASP A 145 -7.63 -8.18 -6.91
CA ASP A 145 -9.04 -8.09 -7.28
C ASP A 145 -9.91 -7.64 -6.10
N ALA A 146 -10.54 -6.47 -6.29
CA ALA A 146 -11.64 -5.99 -5.47
C ALA A 146 -12.95 -6.76 -5.71
N ALA A 147 -12.94 -7.77 -6.59
CA ALA A 147 -14.13 -8.39 -7.18
C ALA A 147 -14.53 -9.76 -6.62
N ASP A 148 -13.74 -10.38 -5.73
CA ASP A 148 -14.17 -11.66 -5.14
C ASP A 148 -15.06 -11.42 -3.91
N GLU A 149 -16.30 -11.88 -4.07
CA GLU A 149 -17.39 -11.86 -3.09
C GLU A 149 -17.01 -12.60 -1.79
N LEU A 150 -17.20 -11.91 -0.66
CA LEU A 150 -17.54 -12.51 0.63
C LEU A 150 -18.90 -11.94 1.06
#